data_AF-A0A836GH14-F1
#
_entry.id   AF-A0A836GH14-F1
#
_cell.length_a   1.000
_cell.length_b   1.000
_cell.length_c   1.000
_cell.angle_alpha   90.00
_cell.angle_beta   90.00
_cell.angle_gamma   90.00
#
_symmetry.space_group_name_H-M   'P 1'
#
loop_
_entity.id
_entity.type
_entity.pdbx_description
1 polymer ?
#
loop_
_entity_poly.entity_id
_entity_poly.type
_entity_poly.pdbx_seq_one_letter_code
_entity_poly.pdbx_strand_id
1 'polypeptide(L)'
;FRDGNFDVKDAYRSGRPIVENVDEILQKVKENRHVSSYDIAKELNIDHKTVLGCLRKAGYIKMLNVWMSHDLTVKNLMDRISICESLLKRNKIEPFLEKLITGDEKWITYDNNAKLGLTPKKMMLCGIGKESSIMNCCHQAKQLILISIVSN
;
A
#
# COMPACT_ATOMS: atom_id res chain seq x y z
N PHE A 1 61.83 8.42 -8.09
CA PHE A 1 60.78 9.14 -8.84
C PHE A 1 61.29 10.54 -9.16
N ARG A 2 61.25 10.98 -10.43
CA ARG A 2 61.83 12.27 -10.84
C ARG A 2 60.97 13.49 -10.47
N ASP A 3 59.69 13.30 -10.15
CA ASP A 3 58.75 14.40 -9.84
C ASP A 3 58.35 14.50 -8.35
N GLY A 4 59.02 13.80 -7.44
CA GLY A 4 58.80 13.95 -5.99
C GLY A 4 57.42 13.52 -5.46
N ASN A 5 56.52 12.99 -6.30
CA ASN A 5 55.26 12.42 -5.83
C ASN A 5 55.47 10.98 -5.33
N PHE A 6 55.32 10.79 -4.02
CA PHE A 6 55.36 9.49 -3.34
C PHE A 6 53.99 9.07 -2.81
N ASP A 7 52.92 9.83 -3.11
CA ASP A 7 51.57 9.44 -2.72
C ASP A 7 51.12 8.26 -3.58
N VAL A 8 50.92 7.12 -2.92
CA VAL A 8 50.50 5.85 -3.54
C VAL A 8 48.97 5.82 -3.74
N LYS A 9 48.25 6.79 -3.19
CA LYS A 9 46.79 6.85 -3.34
C LYS A 9 46.41 7.26 -4.75
N ASP A 10 45.56 6.45 -5.38
CA ASP A 10 44.98 6.79 -6.66
C ASP A 10 44.17 8.09 -6.53
N ALA A 11 44.40 9.03 -7.45
CA ALA A 11 43.63 10.26 -7.52
C ALA A 11 42.15 9.94 -7.81
N TYR A 12 41.24 10.84 -7.40
CA TYR A 12 39.83 10.69 -7.69
C TYR A 12 39.62 10.57 -9.21
N ARG A 13 39.22 9.38 -9.66
CA ARG A 13 38.88 9.14 -11.06
C ARG A 13 37.39 9.36 -11.22
N SER A 14 37.01 10.28 -12.11
CA SER A 14 35.65 10.32 -12.64
C SER A 14 35.43 9.00 -13.39
N GLY A 15 34.76 8.04 -12.74
CA GLY A 15 34.40 6.75 -13.34
C GLY A 15 33.50 6.93 -14.57
N ARG A 16 33.00 5.82 -15.13
CA ARG A 16 32.06 5.88 -16.25
C ARG A 16 30.87 6.78 -15.88
N PRO A 17 30.56 7.84 -16.65
CA PRO A 17 29.38 8.65 -16.42
C PRO A 17 28.16 7.75 -16.58
N ILE A 18 27.45 7.53 -15.48
CA ILE A 18 26.14 6.92 -15.54
C ILE A 18 25.21 8.08 -15.83
N VAL A 19 24.74 8.19 -17.07
CA VAL A 19 23.60 9.04 -17.39
C VAL A 19 22.39 8.35 -16.75
N GLU A 20 22.28 8.50 -15.43
CA GLU A 20 21.14 7.97 -14.69
C GLU A 20 19.99 8.94 -15.00
N ASN A 21 19.13 8.52 -15.91
CA ASN A 21 17.89 9.21 -16.23
C ASN A 21 16.88 9.04 -15.07
N VAL A 22 17.33 9.27 -13.83
CA VAL A 22 16.58 9.00 -12.60
C VAL A 22 15.33 9.86 -12.56
N ASP A 23 15.46 11.12 -12.94
CA ASP A 23 14.36 12.08 -12.90
C ASP A 23 13.23 11.66 -13.85
N GLU A 24 13.54 11.19 -15.06
CA GLU A 24 12.54 10.68 -16.00
C GLU A 24 11.88 9.38 -15.50
N ILE A 25 12.66 8.46 -14.92
CA ILE A 25 12.12 7.23 -14.29
C ILE A 25 11.15 7.59 -13.16
N LEU A 26 11.53 8.55 -12.30
CA LEU A 26 10.71 8.98 -11.18
C LEU A 26 9.46 9.74 -11.64
N GLN A 27 9.56 10.52 -12.72
CA GLN A 27 8.42 11.20 -13.32
C GLN A 27 7.37 10.19 -13.80
N LYS A 28 7.78 9.12 -14.50
CA LYS A 28 6.88 8.04 -14.94
C LYS A 28 6.13 7.36 -13.79
N VAL A 29 6.83 7.13 -12.68
CA VAL A 29 6.21 6.54 -11.47
C VAL A 29 5.23 7.51 -10.80
N LYS A 30 5.51 8.82 -10.82
CA LYS A 30 4.60 9.85 -10.30
C LYS A 30 3.34 9.99 -11.14
N GLU A 31 3.46 9.91 -12.47
CA GLU A 31 2.33 9.98 -13.41
C GLU A 31 1.41 8.76 -13.27
N ASN A 32 1.98 7.56 -13.17
CA ASN A 32 1.21 6.33 -12.99
C ASN A 32 1.87 5.40 -11.97
N ARG A 33 1.32 5.36 -10.76
CA ARG A 33 1.82 4.49 -9.67
C ARG A 33 1.76 3.00 -10.01
N HIS A 34 0.94 2.58 -10.97
CA HIS A 34 0.76 1.17 -11.35
C HIS A 34 1.62 0.75 -12.55
N VAL A 35 2.46 1.62 -13.08
CA VAL A 35 3.34 1.29 -14.20
C VAL A 35 4.35 0.20 -13.80
N SER A 36 4.58 -0.78 -14.67
CA SER A 36 5.61 -1.78 -14.43
C SER A 36 7.00 -1.19 -14.66
N SER A 37 7.97 -1.58 -13.83
CA SER A 37 9.40 -1.33 -14.10
C SER A 37 9.84 -1.79 -15.50
N TYR A 38 9.20 -2.82 -16.06
CA TYR A 38 9.48 -3.29 -17.42
C TYR A 38 8.95 -2.32 -18.49
N ASP A 39 7.76 -1.76 -18.28
CA ASP A 39 7.16 -0.81 -19.21
C ASP A 39 7.96 0.50 -19.22
N ILE A 40 8.41 0.97 -18.05
CA ILE A 40 9.34 2.12 -17.94
C ILE A 40 10.64 1.83 -18.70
N ALA A 41 11.23 0.65 -18.50
CA ALA A 41 12.47 0.25 -19.16
C ALA A 41 12.32 0.23 -20.69
N LYS A 42 11.20 -0.30 -21.18
CA LYS A 42 10.87 -0.35 -22.61
C LYS A 42 10.64 1.05 -23.19
N GLU A 43 9.91 1.91 -22.48
CA GLU A 43 9.58 3.26 -22.95
C GLU A 43 10.80 4.18 -23.00
N LEU A 44 11.65 4.12 -21.97
CA LEU A 44 12.89 4.91 -21.90
C LEU A 44 14.06 4.26 -22.64
N ASN A 45 13.87 3.03 -23.17
CA ASN A 45 14.91 2.22 -23.80
C ASN A 45 16.15 2.02 -22.90
N ILE A 46 15.92 1.78 -21.61
CA ILE A 46 16.93 1.57 -20.57
C ILE A 46 16.90 0.10 -20.13
N ASP A 47 18.03 -0.46 -19.72
CA ASP A 47 18.05 -1.79 -19.10
C ASP A 47 17.16 -1.85 -17.85
N HIS A 48 16.37 -2.92 -17.75
CA HIS A 48 15.42 -3.13 -16.67
C HIS A 48 16.10 -3.15 -15.28
N LYS A 49 17.34 -3.67 -15.17
CA LYS A 49 18.06 -3.69 -13.89
C LYS A 49 18.47 -2.29 -13.47
N THR A 50 18.79 -1.40 -14.41
CA THR A 50 19.08 0.01 -14.12
C THR A 50 17.85 0.70 -13.55
N VAL A 51 16.65 0.47 -14.12
CA VAL A 51 15.39 1.01 -13.59
C VAL A 51 15.14 0.50 -12.17
N LEU A 52 15.26 -0.81 -11.93
CA LEU A 52 15.12 -1.38 -10.58
C LEU A 52 16.13 -0.80 -9.58
N GLY A 53 17.38 -0.64 -10.01
CA GLY A 53 18.45 -0.04 -9.21
C GLY A 53 18.14 1.41 -8.82
N CYS A 54 17.65 2.21 -9.77
CA CYS A 54 17.24 3.60 -9.54
C CYS A 54 16.08 3.69 -8.55
N LEU A 55 15.02 2.89 -8.74
CA LEU A 55 13.87 2.87 -7.83
C LEU A 55 14.27 2.49 -6.40
N ARG A 56 15.17 1.50 -6.26
CA ARG A 56 15.70 1.11 -4.95
C ARG A 56 16.54 2.20 -4.30
N LYS A 57 17.41 2.89 -5.07
CA LYS A 57 18.19 4.04 -4.58
C LYS A 57 17.29 5.20 -4.13
N ALA A 58 16.19 5.42 -4.85
CA ALA A 58 15.20 6.44 -4.53
C ALA A 58 14.23 6.05 -3.39
N GLY A 59 14.36 4.85 -2.81
CA GLY A 59 13.57 4.40 -1.67
C GLY A 59 12.17 3.84 -2.02
N TYR A 60 11.88 3.59 -3.29
CA TYR A 60 10.60 2.99 -3.69
C TYR A 60 10.58 1.49 -3.42
N ILE A 61 9.49 1.04 -2.79
CA ILE A 61 9.21 -0.38 -2.52
C ILE A 61 7.96 -0.78 -3.29
N LYS A 62 7.99 -1.95 -3.93
CA LYS A 62 6.80 -2.50 -4.61
C LYS A 62 5.77 -2.90 -3.55
N MET A 63 4.68 -2.13 -3.47
CA MET A 63 3.49 -2.52 -2.73
C MET A 63 2.49 -3.19 -3.68
N LEU A 64 1.86 -4.27 -3.21
CA LEU A 64 0.71 -4.84 -3.90
C LEU A 64 -0.50 -3.93 -3.67
N ASN A 65 -1.36 -3.81 -4.68
CA ASN A 65 -2.60 -3.07 -4.57
C ASN A 65 -3.47 -3.69 -3.47
N VAL A 66 -4.07 -2.83 -2.63
CA VAL A 66 -5.06 -3.27 -1.65
C VAL A 66 -6.32 -3.69 -2.40
N TRP A 67 -6.81 -4.90 -2.13
CA TRP A 67 -8.04 -5.38 -2.72
C TRP A 67 -9.22 -4.57 -2.15
N MET A 68 -9.94 -3.87 -3.02
CA MET A 68 -11.19 -3.18 -2.68
C MET A 68 -12.37 -4.03 -3.16
N SER A 69 -13.29 -4.35 -2.25
CA SER A 69 -14.40 -5.28 -2.50
C SER A 69 -15.40 -4.79 -3.55
N HIS A 70 -15.60 -3.47 -3.65
CA HIS A 70 -16.62 -2.88 -4.52
C HIS A 70 -16.14 -1.60 -5.16
N ASP A 71 -16.46 -1.46 -6.45
CA ASP A 71 -16.41 -0.18 -7.13
C ASP A 71 -17.55 0.70 -6.62
N LEU A 72 -17.21 1.89 -6.10
CA LEU A 72 -18.18 2.78 -5.47
C LEU A 72 -18.62 3.83 -6.49
N THR A 73 -19.92 3.94 -6.70
CA THR A 73 -20.47 5.07 -7.46
C THR A 73 -20.23 6.37 -6.70
N VAL A 74 -20.20 7.50 -7.42
CA VAL A 74 -20.03 8.84 -6.83
C VAL A 74 -21.08 9.10 -5.74
N LYS A 75 -22.32 8.66 -5.95
CA LYS A 75 -23.39 8.78 -4.96
C LYS A 75 -23.07 7.98 -3.68
N ASN A 76 -22.69 6.71 -3.81
CA ASN A 76 -22.32 5.87 -2.68
C ASN A 76 -21.14 6.48 -1.89
N LEU A 77 -20.21 7.11 -2.57
CA LEU A 77 -19.10 7.85 -1.96
C LEU A 77 -19.59 9.03 -1.12
N MET A 78 -20.43 9.88 -1.68
CA MET A 78 -20.99 11.04 -0.98
C MET A 78 -21.86 10.64 0.21
N ASP A 79 -22.70 9.61 0.04
CA ASP A 79 -23.54 9.08 1.12
C ASP A 79 -22.69 8.54 2.27
N ARG A 80 -21.62 7.78 1.97
CA ARG A 80 -20.68 7.29 2.99
C ARG A 80 -19.98 8.42 3.72
N ILE A 81 -19.50 9.44 3.00
CA ILE A 81 -18.85 10.61 3.61
C ILE A 81 -19.81 11.33 4.57
N SER A 82 -21.03 11.62 4.10
CA SER A 82 -22.07 12.30 4.88
C SER A 82 -22.44 11.53 6.16
N ILE A 83 -22.61 10.21 6.06
CA ILE A 83 -22.89 9.34 7.20
C ILE A 83 -21.71 9.37 8.19
N CYS A 84 -20.47 9.20 7.71
CA CYS A 84 -19.27 9.22 8.55
C CYS A 84 -19.10 10.56 9.28
N GLU A 85 -19.29 11.69 8.60
CA GLU A 85 -19.21 13.01 9.22
C GLU A 85 -20.25 13.20 10.32
N SER A 86 -21.49 12.76 10.05
CA SER A 86 -22.60 12.84 11.00
C SER A 86 -22.34 12.00 12.24
N LEU A 87 -21.89 10.75 12.06
CA LEU A 87 -21.52 9.85 13.16
C LEU A 87 -20.33 10.40 13.97
N LEU A 88 -19.33 10.98 13.31
CA LEU A 88 -18.18 11.58 13.99
C LEU A 88 -18.57 12.79 14.83
N LYS A 89 -19.43 13.68 14.30
CA LYS A 89 -19.97 14.83 15.05
C LYS A 89 -20.76 14.37 16.26
N ARG A 90 -21.65 13.38 16.08
CA ARG A 90 -22.41 12.79 17.20
C ARG A 90 -21.49 12.22 18.26
N ASN A 91 -20.48 11.44 17.87
CA ASN A 91 -19.56 10.81 18.82
C ASN A 91 -18.72 11.81 19.63
N LYS A 92 -18.43 13.00 19.08
CA LYS A 92 -17.77 14.09 19.81
C LYS A 92 -18.66 14.73 20.88
N ILE A 93 -19.98 14.75 20.66
CA ILE A 93 -20.95 15.34 21.58
C ILE A 93 -21.34 14.31 22.66
N GLU A 94 -21.71 13.11 22.22
CA GLU A 94 -22.07 11.99 23.08
C GLU A 94 -21.34 10.73 22.61
N PRO A 95 -20.27 10.31 23.30
CA PRO A 95 -19.56 9.09 22.97
C PRO A 95 -20.48 7.87 23.05
N PHE A 96 -20.70 7.21 21.91
CA PHE A 96 -21.62 6.07 21.82
C PHE A 96 -20.96 4.76 21.40
N LEU A 97 -19.66 4.80 21.04
CA LEU A 97 -18.89 3.61 20.64
C LEU A 97 -18.86 2.55 21.77
N GLU A 98 -18.65 2.96 23.01
CA GLU A 98 -18.66 2.03 24.16
C GLU A 98 -20.00 1.31 24.37
N LYS A 99 -21.09 1.89 23.83
CA LYS A 99 -22.45 1.34 23.89
C LYS A 99 -22.83 0.60 22.60
N LEU A 100 -21.98 0.62 21.57
CA LEU A 100 -22.30 0.00 20.29
C LEU A 100 -22.19 -1.52 20.39
N ILE A 101 -23.25 -2.19 19.98
CA ILE A 101 -23.30 -3.65 19.83
C ILE A 101 -23.46 -3.91 18.33
N THR A 102 -22.50 -4.60 17.75
CA THR A 102 -22.53 -4.96 16.32
C THR A 102 -22.64 -6.48 16.20
N GLY A 103 -23.42 -6.93 15.22
CA GLY A 103 -23.46 -8.34 14.81
C GLY A 103 -23.27 -8.44 13.30
N ASP A 104 -22.51 -9.43 12.87
CA ASP A 104 -22.36 -9.79 11.46
C ASP A 104 -22.34 -11.31 11.31
N GLU A 105 -22.74 -11.78 10.14
CA GLU A 105 -22.78 -13.20 9.80
C GLU A 105 -21.55 -13.57 8.99
N LYS A 106 -20.75 -14.50 9.51
CA LYS A 106 -19.59 -15.02 8.81
C LYS A 106 -19.81 -16.46 8.41
N TRP A 107 -19.59 -16.74 7.13
CA TRP A 107 -19.53 -18.11 6.63
C TRP A 107 -18.23 -18.78 7.08
N ILE A 108 -18.36 -19.95 7.70
CA ILE A 108 -17.22 -20.81 8.05
C ILE A 108 -17.29 -22.05 7.15
N THR A 109 -16.22 -22.27 6.41
CA THR A 109 -16.02 -23.49 5.61
C THR A 109 -15.24 -24.50 6.44
N TYR A 110 -15.72 -25.73 6.53
CA TYR A 110 -14.95 -26.84 7.09
C TYR A 110 -14.27 -27.60 5.96
N ASP A 111 -12.98 -27.86 6.11
CA ASP A 111 -12.27 -28.76 5.21
C ASP A 111 -12.50 -30.20 5.66
N ASN A 112 -13.44 -30.87 5.01
CA ASN A 112 -13.74 -32.27 5.28
C ASN A 112 -12.79 -33.13 4.45
N ASN A 113 -11.61 -33.43 4.99
CA ASN A 113 -10.64 -34.38 4.40
C ASN A 113 -11.13 -35.84 4.33
N ALA A 114 -12.43 -36.09 4.44
CA ALA A 114 -13.04 -37.40 4.30
C ALA A 114 -13.26 -37.70 2.81
N LYS A 115 -12.59 -38.76 2.34
CA LYS A 115 -12.50 -39.31 0.98
C LYS A 115 -13.84 -39.74 0.32
N LEU A 116 -14.88 -38.92 0.38
CA LEU A 116 -16.13 -39.15 -0.34
C LEU A 116 -16.49 -37.80 -0.96
N GLY A 117 -16.46 -37.71 -2.30
CA GLY A 117 -16.55 -36.48 -3.11
C GLY A 117 -17.84 -35.67 -2.95
N LEU A 118 -18.12 -35.22 -1.73
CA LEU A 118 -19.21 -34.34 -1.36
C LEU A 118 -18.68 -32.91 -1.30
N THR A 119 -19.49 -31.99 -1.78
CA THR A 119 -19.19 -30.56 -1.81
C THR A 119 -18.93 -30.00 -0.41
N PRO A 120 -18.11 -28.93 -0.28
CA PRO A 120 -17.85 -28.29 1.00
C PRO A 120 -19.14 -27.87 1.69
N LYS A 121 -19.40 -28.42 2.88
CA LYS A 121 -20.53 -27.98 3.70
C LYS A 121 -20.19 -26.62 4.32
N LYS A 122 -21.03 -25.61 4.06
CA LYS A 122 -20.91 -24.28 4.67
C LYS A 122 -21.84 -24.19 5.86
N MET A 123 -21.35 -23.64 6.97
CA MET A 123 -22.17 -23.29 8.12
C MET A 123 -22.06 -21.78 8.36
N MET A 124 -23.17 -21.15 8.72
CA MET A 124 -23.24 -19.73 9.05
C MET A 124 -23.11 -19.59 10.57
N LEU A 125 -22.20 -18.72 11.02
CA LEU A 125 -22.07 -18.34 12.41
C LEU A 125 -22.44 -16.86 12.56
N CYS A 126 -23.41 -16.57 13.42
CA CYS A 126 -23.74 -15.21 13.82
C CYS A 126 -22.96 -14.87 15.09
N GLY A 127 -22.12 -13.83 15.03
CA GLY A 127 -21.32 -13.36 16.16
C GLY A 127 -21.76 -11.97 16.60
N ILE A 128 -21.99 -11.77 17.91
CA ILE A 128 -22.24 -10.47 18.52
C ILE A 128 -20.97 -10.04 19.26
N GLY A 129 -20.41 -8.87 18.93
CA GLY A 129 -19.16 -8.35 19.52
C GLY A 129 -19.33 -7.02 20.24
N LYS A 130 -18.54 -6.79 21.30
CA LYS A 130 -18.31 -5.48 21.94
C LYS A 130 -16.97 -4.90 21.46
N GLU A 131 -16.98 -3.60 21.15
CA GLU A 131 -16.07 -2.85 20.25
C GLU A 131 -14.56 -2.75 20.60
N SER A 132 -14.02 -3.46 21.58
CA SER A 132 -12.57 -3.35 21.90
C SER A 132 -11.64 -3.70 20.72
N SER A 133 -12.13 -4.49 19.74
CA SER A 133 -11.37 -4.86 18.54
C SER A 133 -11.50 -3.89 17.35
N ILE A 134 -12.53 -3.04 17.29
CA ILE A 134 -12.81 -2.18 16.12
C ILE A 134 -11.94 -0.91 16.13
N MET A 135 -11.60 -0.41 17.32
CA MET A 135 -10.73 0.76 17.48
C MET A 135 -9.30 0.52 16.98
N ASN A 136 -8.78 -0.71 17.08
CA ASN A 136 -7.45 -1.06 16.54
C ASN A 136 -7.41 -1.01 15.01
N CYS A 137 -8.46 -1.46 14.32
CA CYS A 137 -8.58 -1.32 12.86
C CYS A 137 -8.67 0.15 12.43
N CYS A 138 -9.39 0.99 13.18
CA CYS A 138 -9.54 2.41 12.85
C CYS A 138 -8.25 3.22 13.13
N HIS A 139 -7.47 2.85 14.15
CA HIS A 139 -6.18 3.48 14.44
C HIS A 139 -5.11 3.09 13.40
N GLN A 140 -5.09 1.84 12.94
CA GLN A 140 -4.24 1.41 11.80
C GLN A 140 -4.64 2.10 10.49
N ALA A 141 -5.93 2.30 10.23
CA ALA A 141 -6.40 3.05 9.06
C ALA A 141 -6.01 4.54 9.12
N LYS A 142 -6.08 5.18 10.30
CA LYS A 142 -5.63 6.57 10.49
C LYS A 142 -4.12 6.73 10.31
N GLN A 143 -3.30 5.80 10.80
CA GLN A 143 -1.85 5.83 10.57
C GLN A 143 -1.50 5.68 9.08
N LEU A 144 -2.19 4.81 8.34
CA LEU A 144 -1.97 4.62 6.90
C LEU A 144 -2.41 5.81 6.05
N ILE A 145 -3.50 6.49 6.43
CA ILE A 145 -3.96 7.70 5.73
C ILE A 145 -3.02 8.89 6.00
N LEU A 146 -2.52 9.07 7.22
CA LEU A 146 -1.62 10.18 7.56
C LEU A 146 -0.26 10.06 6.85
N ILE A 147 0.29 8.85 6.71
CA ILE A 147 1.55 8.61 5.97
C ILE A 147 1.39 8.97 4.48
N SER A 148 0.20 8.77 3.92
CA SER A 148 -0.09 9.12 2.52
C SER A 148 -0.29 10.61 2.28
N ILE A 149 -0.69 11.38 3.31
CA ILE A 149 -0.93 12.83 3.22
C ILE A 149 0.35 13.63 3.52
N VAL A 150 1.21 13.16 4.44
CA VAL A 150 2.47 13.84 4.78
C VAL A 150 3.57 13.65 3.70
N SER A 151 3.33 12.78 2.72
CA SER A 151 4.22 12.54 1.58
C SER A 151 3.74 13.19 0.27
N ASN A 152 2.72 14.05 0.34
CA ASN A 152 2.27 14.91 -0.78
C ASN A 152 2.96 16.28 -0.72
#